data_AF-A0A969SI08-F1
#
_entry.id   AF-A0A969SI08-F1
#
_cell.length_a   1.000
_cell.length_b   1.000
_cell.length_c   1.000
_cell.angle_alpha   90.00
_cell.angle_beta   90.00
_cell.angle_gamma   90.00
#
_symmetry.space_group_name_H-M   'P 1'
#
loop_
_entity.id
_entity.type
_entity.pdbx_description
1 polymer ?
#
loop_
_entity_poly.entity_id
_entity_poly.type
_entity_poly.pdbx_seq_one_letter_code
_entity_poly.pdbx_strand_id
1 'polypeptide(L)'
;MKAWVGGILAALVVLAVGGCESRNEALSFYPLTTGAVWNYRMIIREGTEPEARTLQTSSTVVNLKQVSFDGSTVTPQQTSAFGQAQNRLIQVFDDGVAEVAVQPDPDAAPIPRTPPNYVIKMPLRVGSTWTSSWQSNQFEQTTLIPITKTVAMTDGTIRVPPANIPVA
;
A
#
# COMPACT_ATOMS: atom_id res chain seq x y z
N MET A 1 -55.76 -41.82 -15.92
CA MET A 1 -54.52 -41.96 -16.70
C MET A 1 -53.65 -40.73 -16.45
N LYS A 2 -52.41 -40.98 -16.02
CA LYS A 2 -51.17 -40.17 -16.00
C LYS A 2 -51.21 -38.63 -15.97
N ALA A 3 -50.52 -38.13 -14.94
CA ALA A 3 -50.10 -36.77 -14.61
C ALA A 3 -49.34 -36.00 -15.71
N TRP A 4 -49.30 -34.67 -15.56
CA TRP A 4 -48.01 -33.95 -15.59
C TRP A 4 -48.08 -32.60 -14.85
N VAL A 5 -47.27 -32.50 -13.79
CA VAL A 5 -46.97 -31.28 -13.02
C VAL A 5 -45.71 -30.68 -13.64
N GLY A 6 -45.69 -29.37 -13.89
CA GLY A 6 -44.50 -28.67 -14.40
C GLY A 6 -44.42 -27.27 -13.80
N GLY A 7 -44.05 -27.20 -12.53
CA GLY A 7 -43.76 -25.93 -11.84
C GLY A 7 -42.42 -25.37 -12.30
N ILE A 8 -42.39 -24.09 -12.63
CA ILE A 8 -41.16 -23.34 -12.91
C ILE A 8 -40.70 -22.72 -11.58
N LEU A 9 -39.69 -23.34 -10.96
CA LEU A 9 -38.89 -22.75 -9.90
C LEU A 9 -37.87 -21.80 -10.55
N ALA A 10 -38.13 -20.50 -10.48
CA ALA A 10 -37.14 -19.49 -10.82
C ALA A 10 -36.10 -19.40 -9.69
N ALA A 11 -34.92 -19.99 -9.92
CA ALA A 11 -33.77 -19.87 -9.04
C ALA A 11 -33.19 -18.45 -9.13
N LEU A 12 -33.35 -17.67 -8.06
CA LEU A 12 -32.62 -16.42 -7.86
C LEU A 12 -31.17 -16.78 -7.47
N VAL A 13 -30.24 -16.61 -8.41
CA VAL A 13 -28.81 -16.76 -8.16
C VAL A 13 -28.31 -15.52 -7.43
N VAL A 14 -27.87 -15.70 -6.18
CA VAL A 14 -27.22 -14.68 -5.36
C VAL A 14 -25.79 -14.49 -5.86
N LEU A 15 -25.55 -13.43 -6.64
CA LEU A 15 -24.22 -12.97 -7.07
C LEU A 15 -23.77 -11.81 -6.16
N ALA A 16 -23.20 -12.09 -4.98
CA ALA A 16 -22.61 -11.03 -4.13
C ALA A 16 -21.64 -11.55 -3.03
N VAL A 17 -20.61 -12.34 -3.36
CA VAL A 17 -19.65 -12.83 -2.31
C VAL A 17 -18.16 -12.57 -2.61
N GLY A 18 -17.80 -11.94 -3.74
CA GLY A 18 -16.39 -11.80 -4.12
C GLY A 18 -15.58 -10.68 -3.45
N GLY A 19 -16.23 -9.66 -2.85
CA GLY A 19 -15.53 -8.44 -2.41
C GLY A 19 -14.88 -8.49 -1.03
N CYS A 20 -15.36 -9.37 -0.14
CA CYS A 20 -14.82 -9.46 1.22
C CYS A 20 -13.52 -10.27 1.27
N GLU A 21 -13.36 -11.24 0.36
CA GLU A 21 -12.20 -12.13 0.31
C GLU A 21 -10.94 -11.37 -0.10
N SER A 22 -11.01 -10.55 -1.15
CA SER A 22 -9.90 -9.72 -1.63
C SER A 22 -9.46 -8.67 -0.60
N ARG A 23 -10.40 -8.11 0.15
CA ARG A 23 -10.12 -7.18 1.26
C ARG A 23 -9.29 -7.84 2.36
N ASN A 24 -9.72 -9.03 2.80
CA ASN A 24 -9.03 -9.79 3.85
C ASN A 24 -7.66 -10.28 3.36
N GLU A 25 -7.58 -10.73 2.11
CA GLU A 25 -6.34 -11.11 1.45
C GLU A 25 -5.35 -9.93 1.44
N ALA A 26 -5.80 -8.72 1.08
CA ALA A 26 -4.92 -7.55 1.01
C ALA A 26 -4.34 -7.17 2.38
N LEU A 27 -5.13 -7.31 3.44
CA LEU A 27 -4.69 -7.08 4.82
C LEU A 27 -3.72 -8.15 5.33
N SER A 28 -3.71 -9.34 4.74
CA SER A 28 -2.70 -10.36 5.08
C SER A 28 -1.30 -9.98 4.57
N PHE A 29 -1.22 -9.26 3.45
CA PHE A 29 0.03 -8.74 2.88
C PHE A 29 0.39 -7.33 3.38
N TYR A 30 -0.60 -6.52 3.75
CA TYR A 30 -0.42 -5.16 4.26
C TYR A 30 -1.22 -4.92 5.54
N PRO A 31 -0.79 -5.48 6.68
CA PRO A 31 -1.54 -5.36 7.92
C PRO A 31 -1.56 -3.91 8.43
N LEU A 32 -2.76 -3.45 8.77
CA LEU A 32 -3.03 -2.08 9.25
C LEU A 32 -3.29 -2.00 10.76
N THR A 33 -2.74 -2.93 11.53
CA THR A 33 -2.90 -2.99 12.99
C THR A 33 -2.29 -1.75 13.64
N THR A 34 -3.08 -1.06 14.47
CA THR A 34 -2.63 0.11 15.25
C THR A 34 -1.41 -0.23 16.09
N GLY A 35 -0.41 0.63 16.09
CA GLY A 35 0.83 0.47 16.84
C GLY A 35 1.84 -0.50 16.22
N ALA A 36 1.52 -1.14 15.09
CA ALA A 36 2.50 -1.92 14.35
C ALA A 36 3.62 -1.01 13.83
N VAL A 37 4.86 -1.48 13.97
CA VAL A 37 6.07 -0.73 13.61
C VAL A 37 6.93 -1.56 12.65
N TRP A 38 7.37 -0.94 11.56
CA TRP A 38 8.35 -1.49 10.64
C TRP A 38 9.57 -0.58 10.58
N ASN A 39 10.76 -1.18 10.65
CA ASN A 39 12.02 -0.50 10.47
C ASN A 39 12.68 -1.01 9.20
N TYR A 40 12.91 -0.11 8.25
CA TYR A 40 13.54 -0.38 6.97
C TYR A 40 14.93 0.22 6.96
N ARG A 41 15.91 -0.53 6.45
CA ARG A 41 17.17 0.05 5.99
C ARG A 41 17.00 0.49 4.54
N MET A 42 17.34 1.74 4.27
CA MET A 42 17.37 2.29 2.92
C MET A 42 18.84 2.44 2.49
N ILE A 43 19.17 1.84 1.34
CA ILE A 43 20.47 1.97 0.70
C ILE A 43 20.19 2.59 -0.67
N ILE A 44 20.57 3.85 -0.85
CA ILE A 44 20.42 4.58 -2.10
C ILE A 44 21.81 4.66 -2.74
N ARG A 45 21.90 4.24 -4.00
CA ARG A 45 23.10 4.40 -4.83
C ARG A 45 22.83 5.49 -5.86
N GLU A 46 23.64 6.52 -5.84
CA GLU A 46 23.56 7.68 -6.73
C GLU A 46 24.77 7.69 -7.66
N GLY A 47 24.54 7.91 -8.96
CA GLY A 47 25.59 7.89 -9.99
C GLY A 47 25.83 6.51 -10.60
N THR A 48 26.82 6.44 -11.48
CA THR A 48 27.28 5.20 -12.13
C THR A 48 28.61 4.77 -11.54
N GLU A 49 28.80 3.45 -11.41
CA GLU A 49 30.10 2.90 -11.00
C GLU A 49 31.21 3.38 -11.96
N PRO A 50 32.42 3.68 -11.45
CA PRO A 50 32.91 3.46 -10.08
C PRO A 50 32.68 4.63 -9.11
N GLU A 51 32.06 5.72 -9.55
CA GLU A 51 31.90 6.96 -8.77
C GLU A 51 30.62 6.96 -7.93
N ALA A 52 29.92 5.83 -7.85
CA ALA A 52 28.62 5.74 -7.21
C ALA A 52 28.70 6.08 -5.72
N ARG A 53 27.98 7.12 -5.31
CA ARG A 53 27.82 7.45 -3.90
C ARG A 53 26.78 6.54 -3.29
N THR A 54 27.10 5.93 -2.15
CA THR A 54 26.12 5.18 -1.37
C THR A 54 25.66 6.02 -0.18
N LEU A 55 24.36 6.31 -0.12
CA LEU A 55 23.68 6.87 1.03
C LEU A 55 22.95 5.76 1.77
N GLN A 56 23.22 5.61 3.07
CA GLN A 56 22.49 4.70 3.94
C GLN A 56 21.67 5.50 4.93
N THR A 57 20.41 5.11 5.12
CA THR A 57 19.54 5.67 6.16
C THR A 57 18.56 4.61 6.65
N SER A 58 17.80 4.96 7.69
CA SER A 58 16.68 4.15 8.16
C SER A 58 15.35 4.86 7.87
N SER A 59 14.31 4.07 7.70
CA SER A 59 12.93 4.53 7.70
C SER A 59 12.13 3.75 8.73
N THR A 60 11.45 4.45 9.62
CA THR A 60 10.51 3.85 10.55
C THR A 60 9.09 4.17 10.09
N VAL A 61 8.25 3.15 10.04
CA VAL A 61 6.84 3.25 9.66
C VAL A 61 5.99 2.76 10.81
N VAL A 62 5.02 3.57 11.25
CA VAL A 62 4.12 3.25 12.36
C VAL A 62 2.67 3.43 11.90
N ASN A 63 1.84 2.42 12.13
CA ASN A 63 0.40 2.58 11.97
C ASN A 63 -0.20 3.26 13.21
N LEU A 64 -0.85 4.40 13.00
CA LEU A 64 -1.54 5.15 14.05
C LEU A 64 -3.00 4.69 14.18
N LYS A 65 -3.69 5.22 15.20
CA LYS A 65 -5.11 4.96 15.41
C LYS A 65 -5.92 5.42 14.20
N GLN A 66 -6.90 4.61 13.80
CA GLN A 66 -7.81 4.96 12.71
C GLN A 66 -8.58 6.25 12.97
N VAL A 67 -8.81 7.01 11.90
CA VAL A 67 -9.55 8.27 11.88
C VAL A 67 -10.55 8.29 10.73
N SER A 68 -11.48 9.24 10.76
CA SER A 68 -12.35 9.54 9.62
C SER A 68 -11.68 10.56 8.72
N PHE A 69 -11.69 10.32 7.42
CA PHE A 69 -11.24 11.25 6.39
C PHE A 69 -12.18 11.14 5.18
N ASP A 70 -12.77 12.27 4.79
CA ASP A 70 -13.72 12.34 3.66
C ASP A 70 -14.83 11.26 3.71
N GLY A 71 -15.41 11.08 4.90
CA GLY A 71 -16.48 10.09 5.15
C GLY A 71 -16.01 8.63 5.21
N SER A 72 -14.73 8.34 4.99
CA SER A 72 -14.15 6.99 5.03
C SER A 72 -13.28 6.77 6.27
N THR A 73 -13.22 5.53 6.74
CA THR A 73 -12.25 5.13 7.77
C THR A 73 -10.90 4.88 7.14
N VAL A 74 -9.87 5.57 7.66
CA VAL A 74 -8.48 5.44 7.20
C VAL A 74 -7.55 5.14 8.37
N THR A 75 -6.45 4.44 8.10
CA THR A 75 -5.34 4.25 9.02
C THR A 75 -4.22 5.22 8.65
N PRO A 76 -3.95 6.27 9.45
CA PRO A 76 -2.76 7.08 9.25
C PRO A 76 -1.52 6.24 9.49
N GLN A 77 -0.57 6.28 8.57
CA GLN A 77 0.71 5.62 8.66
C GLN A 77 1.81 6.68 8.67
N GLN A 78 2.41 6.90 9.84
CA GLN A 78 3.52 7.81 10.00
C GLN A 78 4.78 7.15 9.45
N THR A 79 5.49 7.86 8.57
CA THR A 79 6.78 7.46 8.03
C THR A 79 7.81 8.50 8.41
N SER A 80 8.87 8.08 9.11
CA SER A 80 10.00 8.92 9.48
C SER A 80 11.24 8.45 8.74
N ALA A 81 11.82 9.30 7.90
CA ALA A 81 13.03 9.03 7.13
C ALA A 81 13.73 10.35 6.78
N PHE A 82 15.06 10.35 6.64
CA PHE A 82 15.84 11.57 6.30
C PHE A 82 15.59 12.76 7.25
N GLY A 83 15.32 12.49 8.53
CA GLY A 83 15.01 13.54 9.52
C GLY A 83 13.65 14.22 9.32
N GLN A 84 12.80 13.72 8.41
CA GLN A 84 11.46 14.21 8.16
C GLN A 84 10.43 13.15 8.53
N ALA A 85 9.25 13.59 8.97
CA ALA A 85 8.12 12.73 9.24
C ALA A 85 6.91 13.19 8.41
N GLN A 86 6.18 12.24 7.85
CA GLN A 86 4.93 12.50 7.14
C GLN A 86 3.91 11.41 7.46
N ASN A 87 2.62 11.71 7.37
CA ASN A 87 1.56 10.70 7.48
C ASN A 87 0.98 10.40 6.10
N ARG A 88 0.81 9.12 5.79
CA ARG A 88 -0.01 8.66 4.66
C ARG A 88 -1.34 8.16 5.21
N LEU A 89 -2.46 8.63 4.68
CA LEU A 89 -3.77 8.14 5.06
C LEU A 89 -4.10 6.94 4.18
N ILE A 90 -4.10 5.75 4.80
CA ILE A 90 -4.28 4.48 4.10
C ILE A 90 -5.71 4.00 4.23
N GLN A 91 -6.35 3.71 3.10
CA GLN A 91 -7.68 3.14 3.02
C GLN A 91 -7.63 1.74 2.42
N VAL A 92 -8.51 0.87 2.91
CA VAL A 92 -8.73 -0.45 2.35
C VAL A 92 -9.95 -0.39 1.42
N PHE A 93 -9.74 -0.79 0.17
CA PHE A 93 -10.76 -0.94 -0.86
C PHE A 93 -11.02 -2.43 -1.10
N ASP A 94 -12.08 -2.75 -1.84
CA ASP A 94 -12.36 -4.13 -2.24
C ASP A 94 -11.27 -4.68 -3.17
N ASP A 95 -10.57 -3.81 -3.90
CA ASP A 95 -9.52 -4.19 -4.84
C ASP A 95 -8.11 -3.89 -4.35
N GLY A 96 -7.92 -3.65 -3.04
CA GLY A 96 -6.59 -3.54 -2.44
C GLY A 96 -6.46 -2.48 -1.34
N VAL A 97 -5.23 -2.01 -1.14
CA VAL A 97 -4.88 -1.01 -0.12
C VAL A 97 -4.19 0.16 -0.81
N ALA A 98 -4.69 1.37 -0.58
CA ALA A 98 -4.19 2.58 -1.23
C ALA A 98 -4.03 3.75 -0.26
N GLU A 99 -3.07 4.61 -0.56
CA GLU A 99 -2.96 5.95 0.02
C GLU A 99 -3.99 6.85 -0.65
N VAL A 100 -4.89 7.42 0.15
CA VAL A 100 -5.94 8.35 -0.33
C VAL A 100 -5.61 9.81 -0.06
N ALA A 101 -4.63 10.06 0.82
CA ALA A 101 -4.11 11.39 1.08
C ALA A 101 -2.73 11.32 1.74
N VAL A 102 -1.95 12.38 1.58
CA VAL A 102 -0.68 12.59 2.29
C VAL A 102 -0.77 13.82 3.16
N GLN A 103 -0.24 13.74 4.37
CA GLN A 103 -0.13 14.85 5.28
C GLN A 103 1.37 15.08 5.55
N PRO A 104 1.98 16.10 4.94
CA PRO A 104 3.43 16.28 4.96
C PRO A 104 3.98 16.71 6.33
N ASP A 105 3.13 17.29 7.17
CA ASP A 105 3.43 17.73 8.54
C ASP A 105 2.20 17.47 9.43
N PRO A 106 2.35 17.06 10.71
CA PRO A 106 1.24 16.81 11.62
C PRO A 106 0.21 17.94 11.76
N ASP A 107 0.64 19.19 11.55
CA ASP A 107 -0.22 20.38 11.63
C ASP A 107 -0.74 20.83 10.26
N ALA A 108 -0.20 20.27 9.17
CA ALA A 108 -0.69 20.55 7.82
C ALA A 108 -2.00 19.80 7.53
N ALA A 109 -2.85 20.40 6.70
CA ALA A 109 -4.01 19.70 6.16
C ALA A 109 -3.57 18.53 5.25
N PRO A 110 -4.26 17.37 5.30
CA PRO A 110 -3.98 16.30 4.35
C PRO A 110 -4.32 16.71 2.91
N ILE A 111 -3.44 16.36 1.99
CA ILE A 111 -3.54 16.58 0.55
C ILE A 111 -4.11 15.31 -0.08
N PRO A 112 -5.33 15.34 -0.66
CA PRO A 112 -5.92 14.17 -1.29
C PRO A 112 -5.09 13.63 -2.46
N ARG A 113 -5.08 12.31 -2.63
CA ARG A 113 -4.55 11.61 -3.80
C ARG A 113 -5.72 11.17 -4.68
N THR A 114 -5.88 11.87 -5.80
CA THR A 114 -6.88 11.52 -6.82
C THR A 114 -6.18 11.30 -8.16
N PRO A 115 -6.16 10.07 -8.71
CA PRO A 115 -6.74 8.84 -8.12
C PRO A 115 -5.96 8.36 -6.88
N PRO A 116 -6.53 7.46 -6.05
CA PRO A 116 -5.83 6.83 -4.94
C PRO A 116 -4.55 6.12 -5.39
N ASN A 117 -3.53 6.19 -4.55
CA ASN A 117 -2.21 5.67 -4.84
C ASN A 117 -2.04 4.25 -4.25
N TYR A 118 -2.24 3.22 -5.08
CA TYR A 118 -2.23 1.82 -4.60
C TYR A 118 -0.86 1.37 -4.09
N VAL A 119 -0.84 0.93 -2.84
CA VAL A 119 0.30 0.26 -2.21
C VAL A 119 0.31 -1.20 -2.62
N ILE A 120 -0.85 -1.86 -2.53
CA ILE A 120 -1.11 -3.22 -3.02
C ILE A 120 -2.44 -3.20 -3.77
N LYS A 121 -2.49 -3.81 -4.96
CA LYS A 121 -3.72 -3.97 -5.75
C LYS A 121 -4.01 -5.46 -5.97
N MET A 122 -5.27 -5.84 -5.76
CA MET A 122 -5.75 -7.21 -5.92
C MET A 122 -6.36 -7.46 -7.30
N PRO A 123 -6.31 -8.71 -7.79
CA PRO A 123 -5.65 -9.88 -7.18
C PRO A 123 -4.12 -9.86 -7.38
N LEU A 124 -3.38 -10.41 -6.41
CA LEU A 124 -1.93 -10.59 -6.51
C LEU A 124 -1.59 -11.87 -7.30
N ARG A 125 -1.63 -11.77 -8.63
CA ARG A 125 -1.25 -12.84 -9.55
C ARG A 125 0.00 -12.42 -10.32
N VAL A 126 0.84 -13.38 -10.72
CA VAL A 126 2.00 -13.10 -11.57
C VAL A 126 1.57 -12.32 -12.82
N GLY A 127 2.25 -11.22 -13.10
CA GLY A 127 1.94 -10.30 -14.19
C GLY A 127 0.91 -9.21 -13.84
N SER A 128 0.28 -9.23 -12.66
CA SER A 128 -0.53 -8.09 -12.19
C SER A 128 0.34 -6.84 -12.10
N THR A 129 -0.11 -5.76 -12.73
CA THR A 129 0.58 -4.47 -12.73
C THR A 129 -0.32 -3.34 -12.27
N TRP A 130 0.24 -2.39 -11.53
CA TRP A 130 -0.43 -1.12 -11.26
C TRP A 130 0.58 0.02 -11.17
N THR A 131 0.11 1.22 -11.50
CA THR A 131 0.89 2.44 -11.40
C THR A 131 0.58 3.17 -10.11
N SER A 132 1.58 3.88 -9.64
CA SER A 132 1.56 4.74 -8.46
C SER A 132 2.43 5.94 -8.74
N SER A 133 2.30 6.98 -7.94
CA SER A 133 3.17 8.15 -8.02
C SER A 133 3.86 8.38 -6.69
N TRP A 134 5.16 8.64 -6.72
CA TRP A 134 5.91 9.08 -5.57
C TRP A 134 6.29 10.54 -5.74
N GLN A 135 5.95 11.37 -4.77
CA GLN A 135 6.36 12.76 -4.74
C GLN A 135 7.64 12.88 -3.93
N SER A 136 8.69 13.40 -4.54
CA SER A 136 9.97 13.65 -3.88
C SER A 136 10.28 15.14 -3.89
N ASN A 137 10.66 15.65 -2.73
CA ASN A 137 11.22 16.99 -2.55
C ASN A 137 12.76 16.93 -2.43
N GLN A 138 13.37 15.76 -2.68
CA GLN A 138 14.83 15.60 -2.66
C GLN A 138 15.51 16.15 -3.92
N PHE A 139 14.73 16.40 -4.96
CA PHE A 139 15.19 17.12 -6.14
C PHE A 139 14.93 18.62 -5.94
N GLU A 140 15.68 19.49 -6.62
CA GLU A 140 15.55 20.95 -6.52
C GLU A 140 14.11 21.47 -6.74
N GLN A 141 13.26 20.64 -7.33
CA GLN A 141 11.83 20.86 -7.49
C GLN A 141 11.03 19.63 -7.03
N THR A 142 9.85 19.87 -6.46
CA THR A 142 8.86 18.83 -6.18
C THR A 142 8.58 18.02 -7.43
N THR A 143 9.05 16.77 -7.46
CA THR A 143 8.97 15.91 -8.64
C THR A 143 8.03 14.75 -8.36
N LEU A 144 7.09 14.53 -9.29
CA LEU A 144 6.22 13.36 -9.30
C LEU A 144 6.88 12.25 -10.13
N ILE A 145 7.33 11.20 -9.46
CA ILE A 145 7.97 10.04 -10.07
C ILE A 145 6.90 8.96 -10.28
N PRO A 146 6.58 8.58 -11.52
CA PRO A 146 5.71 7.45 -11.78
C PRO A 146 6.43 6.15 -11.42
N ILE A 147 5.75 5.29 -10.69
CA ILE A 147 6.22 3.97 -10.27
C ILE A 147 5.26 2.93 -10.82
N THR A 148 5.78 2.03 -11.65
CA THR A 148 5.07 0.83 -12.08
C THR A 148 5.47 -0.32 -11.17
N LYS A 149 4.48 -0.96 -10.54
CA LYS A 149 4.67 -2.16 -9.72
C LYS A 149 4.15 -3.38 -10.50
N THR A 150 4.91 -4.47 -10.47
CA THR A 150 4.55 -5.73 -11.13
C THR A 150 4.76 -6.89 -10.16
N VAL A 151 3.78 -7.79 -10.07
CA VAL A 151 3.94 -9.05 -9.34
C VAL A 151 4.76 -9.99 -10.20
N ALA A 152 6.05 -10.15 -9.88
CA ALA A 152 6.95 -11.04 -10.61
C ALA A 152 6.78 -12.51 -10.19
N MET A 153 6.46 -12.75 -8.92
CA MET A 153 6.34 -14.08 -8.32
C MET A 153 5.41 -14.02 -7.10
N THR A 154 4.70 -15.10 -6.81
CA THR A 154 3.80 -15.24 -5.65
C THR A 154 4.28 -16.27 -4.64
N ASP A 155 5.20 -17.14 -5.06
CA ASP A 155 5.80 -18.20 -4.29
C ASP A 155 7.33 -18.07 -4.33
N GLY A 156 7.92 -17.91 -3.16
CA GLY A 156 9.37 -17.87 -3.02
C GLY A 156 9.82 -17.31 -1.69
N THR A 157 11.12 -17.40 -1.45
CA THR A 157 11.72 -16.97 -0.18
C THR A 157 12.69 -15.85 -0.44
N ILE A 158 12.42 -14.69 0.15
CA ILE A 158 13.33 -13.54 0.14
C ILE A 158 14.10 -13.55 1.46
N ARG A 159 15.43 -13.51 1.39
CA ARG A 159 16.29 -13.34 2.57
C ARG A 159 16.48 -11.85 2.82
N VAL A 160 15.97 -11.37 3.95
CA VAL A 160 16.20 -10.00 4.41
C VAL A 160 17.31 -9.96 5.46
N PRO A 161 18.23 -8.97 5.43
CA PRO A 161 19.20 -8.78 6.49
C PRO A 161 18.51 -8.53 7.84
N PRO A 162 19.14 -8.88 8.97
CA PRO A 162 18.58 -8.59 10.28
C PRO A 162 18.41 -7.08 10.50
N ALA A 163 17.29 -6.71 11.14
CA ALA A 163 16.85 -5.32 11.31
C ALA A 163 17.81 -4.42 12.11
N ASN A 164 18.72 -4.99 12.90
CA ASN A 164 19.48 -4.28 13.95
C ASN A 164 20.96 -4.01 13.62
N ILE A 165 21.35 -3.85 12.35
CA ILE A 165 22.73 -3.37 12.06
C ILE A 165 22.72 -1.84 12.20
N PRO A 166 23.55 -1.26 13.09
CA PRO A 166 23.69 0.20 13.22
C PRO A 166 23.98 0.81 11.85
N VAL A 167 23.27 1.90 11.52
CA VAL A 167 23.65 2.74 10.38
C VAL A 167 24.89 3.49 10.82
N ALA A 168 26.03 3.24 10.16
CA ALA A 168 27.30 3.91 10.42
C ALA A 168 27.33 5.30 9.78
#